data_AF-A0A958JWH1-F1
#
_entry.id   AF-A0A958JWH1-F1
#
_cell.length_a   1.000
_cell.length_b   1.000
_cell.length_c   1.000
_cell.angle_alpha   90.00
_cell.angle_beta   90.00
_cell.angle_gamma   90.00
#
_symmetry.space_group_name_H-M   'P 1'
#
loop_
_entity.id
_entity.type
_entity.pdbx_description
1 polymer ?
#
loop_
_entity_poly.entity_id
_entity_poly.type
_entity_poly.pdbx_seq_one_letter_code
_entity_poly.pdbx_strand_id
1 'polypeptide(L)'
;MTTKKKAAKGNSQATDAPTGISTAKDLKEYLFTIRDRMTEGVAAPINALSAMNYILNVPEITSLLNKENKELARDIWLRIKQSGVQLKNPPLLFSADEEAVAG
;
A
#
# COMPACT_ATOMS: atom_id res chain seq x y z
N MET A 1 24.93 -43.02 4.87
CA MET A 1 24.65 -41.75 5.58
C MET A 1 24.46 -40.68 4.53
N THR A 2 23.20 -40.34 4.21
CA THR A 2 22.88 -39.44 3.08
C THR A 2 22.08 -38.26 3.63
N THR A 3 22.78 -37.14 3.84
CA THR A 3 22.21 -35.89 4.37
C THR A 3 21.43 -35.16 3.27
N LYS A 4 20.09 -35.28 3.28
CA LYS A 4 19.22 -34.38 2.52
C LYS A 4 19.02 -33.10 3.31
N LYS A 5 19.78 -32.06 2.96
CA LYS A 5 19.54 -30.66 3.35
C LYS A 5 18.15 -30.25 2.84
N LYS A 6 17.19 -30.12 3.75
CA LYS A 6 15.87 -29.54 3.47
C LYS A 6 16.06 -28.02 3.36
N ALA A 7 16.21 -27.52 2.13
CA ALA A 7 16.27 -26.10 1.86
C ALA A 7 14.94 -25.45 2.27
N ALA A 8 15.03 -24.45 3.14
CA ALA A 8 13.92 -23.62 3.57
C ALA A 8 13.30 -22.92 2.35
N LYS A 9 12.03 -23.21 2.09
CA LYS A 9 11.22 -22.43 1.16
C LYS A 9 10.86 -21.13 1.88
N GLY A 10 11.78 -20.17 1.86
CA GLY A 10 11.49 -18.80 2.25
C GLY A 10 10.40 -18.29 1.33
N ASN A 11 9.21 -18.06 1.88
CA ASN A 11 8.13 -17.37 1.19
C ASN A 11 8.47 -15.87 1.15
N SER A 12 9.52 -15.53 0.41
CA SER A 12 9.75 -14.16 -0.03
C SER A 12 8.80 -13.94 -1.20
N GLN A 13 7.51 -13.73 -0.92
CA GLN A 13 6.66 -13.02 -1.87
C GLN A 13 7.21 -11.60 -1.93
N ALA A 14 8.23 -11.42 -2.77
CA ALA A 14 8.50 -10.14 -3.37
C ALA A 14 7.15 -9.64 -3.89
N THR A 15 6.73 -8.50 -3.38
CA THR A 15 5.69 -7.71 -4.03
C THR A 15 6.24 -7.42 -5.43
N ASP A 16 5.90 -8.23 -6.42
CA ASP A 16 5.99 -7.82 -7.82
C ASP A 16 5.19 -6.52 -7.89
N ALA A 17 5.91 -5.40 -7.89
CA ALA A 17 5.32 -4.12 -8.16
C ALA A 17 4.69 -4.27 -9.55
N PRO A 18 3.38 -4.04 -9.72
CA PRO A 18 2.75 -4.19 -11.02
C PRO A 18 3.55 -3.34 -12.00
N THR A 19 3.95 -3.95 -13.12
CA THR A 19 4.65 -3.26 -14.19
C THR A 19 3.76 -2.15 -14.74
N GLY A 20 3.94 -0.93 -14.19
CA GLY A 20 3.31 0.30 -14.61
C GLY A 20 1.84 0.44 -14.21
N ILE A 21 1.57 1.18 -13.13
CA ILE A 21 0.23 1.75 -12.91
C ILE A 21 0.04 2.86 -13.95
N SER A 22 -0.79 2.61 -14.96
CA SER A 22 -0.98 3.54 -16.09
C SER A 22 -2.42 4.04 -16.25
N THR A 23 -3.39 3.33 -15.65
CA THR A 23 -4.79 3.74 -15.67
C THR A 23 -5.39 3.80 -14.26
N ALA A 24 -6.50 4.53 -14.12
CA ALA A 24 -7.22 4.62 -12.85
C ALA A 24 -7.79 3.25 -12.40
N LYS A 25 -8.07 2.36 -13.36
CA LYS A 25 -8.50 0.99 -13.09
C LYS A 25 -7.36 0.16 -12.50
N ASP A 26 -6.16 0.24 -13.08
CA ASP A 26 -4.97 -0.48 -12.57
C ASP A 26 -4.64 -0.03 -11.15
N LEU A 27 -4.71 1.27 -10.90
CA LEU A 27 -4.51 1.82 -9.56
C LEU A 27 -5.53 1.25 -8.57
N LYS A 28 -6.80 1.19 -8.96
CA LYS A 28 -7.89 0.66 -8.12
C LYS A 28 -7.65 -0.82 -7.78
N GLU A 29 -7.34 -1.64 -8.77
CA GLU A 29 -7.05 -3.07 -8.58
C GLU A 29 -5.84 -3.30 -7.67
N TYR A 30 -4.80 -2.46 -7.82
CA TYR A 30 -3.62 -2.54 -6.97
C TYR A 30 -3.89 -2.12 -5.52
N LEU A 31 -4.64 -1.03 -5.31
CA LEU A 31 -5.07 -0.59 -3.99
C LEU A 31 -5.93 -1.66 -3.29
N PHE A 32 -6.85 -2.31 -4.02
CA PHE A 32 -7.61 -3.44 -3.47
C PHE A 32 -6.71 -4.60 -3.06
N THR A 33 -5.74 -4.95 -3.90
CA THR A 33 -4.78 -6.02 -3.58
C THR A 33 -4.03 -5.72 -2.27
N ILE A 34 -3.62 -4.47 -2.05
CA ILE A 34 -2.95 -4.05 -0.81
C ILE A 34 -3.91 -4.19 0.38
N ARG A 35 -5.12 -3.65 0.26
CA ARG A 35 -6.13 -3.69 1.32
C ARG A 35 -6.49 -5.13 1.71
N ASP A 36 -6.71 -5.99 0.73
CA ASP A 36 -7.12 -7.37 0.95
C ASP A 36 -6.00 -8.15 1.62
N ARG A 37 -4.75 -8.01 1.15
CA ARG A 37 -3.58 -8.61 1.80
C ARG A 37 -3.33 -8.12 3.23
N MET A 38 -3.63 -6.86 3.53
CA MET A 38 -3.59 -6.35 4.90
C MET A 38 -4.70 -6.96 5.76
N THR A 39 -5.92 -7.07 5.22
CA THR A 39 -7.08 -7.60 5.93
C THR A 39 -6.93 -9.09 6.23
N GLU A 40 -6.34 -9.85 5.31
CA GLU A 40 -6.02 -11.27 5.48
C GLU A 40 -4.81 -11.51 6.40
N GLY A 41 -4.10 -10.45 6.83
CA GLY A 41 -2.88 -10.56 7.64
C GLY A 41 -1.67 -11.14 6.89
N VAL A 42 -1.75 -11.24 5.57
CA VAL A 42 -0.69 -11.79 4.70
C VAL A 42 0.42 -10.78 4.48
N ALA A 43 0.10 -9.48 4.43
CA ALA A 43 1.07 -8.40 4.31
C ALA A 43 1.20 -7.62 5.62
N ALA A 44 2.43 -7.53 6.13
CA ALA A 44 2.75 -6.65 7.24
C ALA A 44 2.48 -5.17 6.85
N PRO A 45 2.08 -4.31 7.81
CA PRO A 45 1.81 -2.89 7.53
C PRO A 45 2.96 -2.15 6.85
N ILE A 46 4.21 -2.55 7.11
CA ILE A 46 5.40 -1.98 6.47
C ILE A 46 5.45 -2.27 4.95
N ASN A 47 4.94 -3.43 4.50
CA ASN A 47 4.88 -3.76 3.09
C ASN A 47 3.81 -2.91 2.38
N ALA A 48 2.67 -2.69 3.06
CA ALA A 48 1.64 -1.79 2.57
C ALA A 48 2.15 -0.34 2.48
N LEU A 49 2.95 0.11 3.45
CA LEU A 49 3.60 1.42 3.39
C LEU A 49 4.53 1.54 2.18
N SER A 50 5.37 0.54 1.92
CA SER A 50 6.23 0.52 0.73
C SER A 50 5.43 0.61 -0.56
N ALA A 51 4.32 -0.12 -0.65
CA ALA A 51 3.42 -0.08 -1.81
C ALA A 51 2.74 1.29 -1.96
N MET A 52 2.27 1.88 -0.86
CA MET A 52 1.71 3.23 -0.86
C MET A 52 2.75 4.27 -1.27
N ASN A 53 3.99 4.14 -0.80
CA ASN A 53 5.07 5.04 -1.21
C ASN A 53 5.36 4.92 -2.72
N TYR A 54 5.34 3.70 -3.28
CA TYR A 54 5.44 3.52 -4.73
C TYR A 54 4.29 4.24 -5.46
N ILE A 55 3.04 4.00 -5.08
CA ILE A 55 1.85 4.61 -5.69
C ILE A 55 1.93 6.14 -5.69
N LEU A 56 2.26 6.73 -4.54
CA LEU A 56 2.29 8.19 -4.39
C LEU A 56 3.43 8.86 -5.19
N ASN A 57 4.40 8.07 -5.68
CA ASN A 57 5.48 8.53 -6.55
C ASN A 57 5.29 8.12 -8.03
N VAL A 58 4.16 7.50 -8.39
CA VAL A 58 3.87 7.18 -9.79
C VAL A 58 3.69 8.47 -10.61
N PRO A 59 4.25 8.56 -11.82
CA PRO A 59 3.98 9.69 -12.72
C PRO A 59 2.48 9.83 -12.97
N GLU A 60 1.98 11.06 -12.99
CA GLU A 60 0.56 11.33 -13.21
C GLU A 60 -0.38 10.75 -12.13
N ILE A 61 0.12 10.39 -10.94
CA ILE A 61 -0.74 9.88 -9.86
C ILE A 61 -1.92 10.81 -9.53
N THR A 62 -1.77 12.12 -9.75
CA THR A 62 -2.85 13.11 -9.56
C THR A 62 -4.01 12.93 -10.54
N SER A 63 -3.77 12.45 -11.76
CA SER A 63 -4.83 12.15 -12.74
C SER A 63 -5.49 10.80 -12.46
N LEU A 64 -4.74 9.85 -11.87
CA LEU A 64 -5.23 8.51 -11.54
C LEU A 64 -5.99 8.46 -10.20
N LEU A 65 -5.69 9.37 -9.27
CA LEU A 65 -6.39 9.56 -7.99
C LEU A 65 -7.73 10.28 -8.16
N ASN A 66 -8.67 9.63 -8.87
CA ASN A 66 -10.07 10.02 -8.82
C ASN A 66 -10.63 9.90 -7.38
N LYS A 67 -11.84 10.42 -7.15
CA LYS A 67 -12.46 10.43 -5.82
C LYS A 67 -12.45 9.06 -5.13
N GLU A 68 -12.83 8.01 -5.85
CA GLU A 68 -12.91 6.65 -5.30
C GLU A 68 -11.52 6.08 -4.97
N ASN A 69 -10.55 6.23 -5.88
CA ASN A 69 -9.18 5.77 -5.67
C ASN A 69 -8.51 6.52 -4.50
N LYS A 70 -8.80 7.82 -4.35
CA LYS A 70 -8.31 8.64 -3.25
C LYS A 70 -8.89 8.20 -1.90
N GLU A 71 -10.19 7.92 -1.84
CA GLU A 71 -10.84 7.39 -0.63
C GLU A 71 -10.27 6.02 -0.23
N LEU A 72 -10.04 5.13 -1.21
CA LEU A 72 -9.42 3.82 -0.97
C LEU A 72 -7.98 3.93 -0.49
N ALA A 73 -7.17 4.79 -1.12
CA ALA A 73 -5.80 5.09 -0.71
C ALA A 73 -5.74 5.67 0.72
N ARG A 74 -6.70 6.53 1.08
CA ARG A 74 -6.85 7.08 2.43
C ARG A 74 -7.18 5.99 3.45
N ASP A 75 -8.14 5.10 3.17
CA ASP A 75 -8.49 3.99 4.07
C ASP A 75 -7.26 3.13 4.38
N ILE A 76 -6.51 2.75 3.34
CA ILE A 76 -5.26 1.98 3.50
C ILE A 76 -4.26 2.75 4.37
N TRP A 77 -4.05 4.04 4.12
CA TRP A 77 -3.14 4.87 4.91
C TRP A 77 -3.52 4.93 6.39
N LEU A 78 -4.81 5.12 6.69
CA LEU A 78 -5.32 5.16 8.05
C LEU A 78 -5.16 3.82 8.76
N ARG A 79 -5.38 2.70 8.07
CA ARG A 79 -5.13 1.36 8.64
C ARG A 79 -3.66 1.14 8.97
N ILE A 80 -2.74 1.62 8.12
CA ILE A 80 -1.31 1.56 8.43
C ILE A 80 -1.01 2.38 9.69
N LYS A 81 -1.57 3.59 9.84
CA LYS A 81 -1.42 4.37 11.09
C LYS A 81 -1.99 3.65 12.31
N GLN A 82 -3.17 3.05 12.18
CA GLN A 82 -3.83 2.29 13.26
C GLN A 82 -3.03 1.06 13.71
N SER A 83 -2.17 0.52 12.84
CA SER A 83 -1.26 -0.58 13.22
C SER A 83 -0.12 -0.15 14.17
N GLY A 84 -0.04 1.14 14.53
CA GLY A 84 0.98 1.69 15.43
C GLY A 84 2.16 2.35 14.72
N VAL A 85 2.12 2.44 13.38
CA VAL A 85 3.16 3.15 12.62
C VAL A 85 2.91 4.65 12.67
N GLN A 86 3.89 5.41 13.16
CA GLN A 86 3.81 6.87 13.18
C GLN A 86 4.09 7.43 11.79
N LEU A 87 3.04 7.86 11.09
CA LEU A 87 3.11 8.43 9.75
C LEU A 87 2.46 9.81 9.71
N LYS A 88 3.08 10.72 8.96
CA LYS A 88 2.44 11.98 8.55
C LYS A 88 1.41 11.71 7.46
N ASN A 89 0.40 12.56 7.37
CA ASN A 89 -0.64 12.41 6.36
C ASN A 89 -0.12 13.00 5.03
N PRO A 90 -0.17 12.27 3.90
CA PRO A 90 0.24 12.83 2.62
C PRO A 90 -0.75 13.91 2.18
N PRO A 91 -0.30 15.14 1.83
CA PRO A 91 -1.20 16.21 1.35
C PRO A 91 -1.99 15.82 0.09
N LEU A 92 -1.47 14.86 -0.67
CA LEU A 92 -2.16 14.32 -1.83
C LEU A 92 -3.45 13.57 -1.46
N LEU A 93 -3.44 12.90 -0.29
CA LEU A 93 -4.55 12.10 0.22
C LEU A 93 -5.41 12.87 1.23
N PHE A 94 -4.85 13.86 1.93
CA PHE A 94 -5.51 14.61 2.99
C PHE A 94 -5.48 16.10 2.72
N SER A 95 -6.63 16.75 2.86
CA SER A 95 -6.70 18.21 2.76
C SER A 95 -5.99 18.85 3.95
N ALA A 96 -5.50 20.07 3.82
CA ALA A 96 -4.77 20.78 4.88
C ALA A 96 -5.59 20.87 6.19
N ASP A 97 -6.92 20.96 6.09
CA ASP A 97 -7.83 21.01 7.25
C ASP A 97 -7.91 19.67 8.02
N GLU A 98 -7.56 18.55 7.38
CA GLU A 98 -7.67 17.22 7.96
C GLU A 98 -6.39 16.75 8.66
N GLU A 99 -5.27 17.45 8.47
CA GLU A 99 -4.04 17.20 9.25
C GLU A 99 -4.17 17.68 10.71
N ALA A 100 -4.98 18.73 10.97
CA ALA A 100 -5.13 19.33 12.29
C ALA A 100 -5.89 18.45 13.30
N VAL A 101 -6.63 17.44 12.85
CA VAL A 101 -7.50 16.61 13.70
C VAL A 101 -6.83 15.31 14.15
N ALA A 102 -5.67 14.95 13.58
CA ALA A 102 -5.02 13.65 13.76
C ALA A 102 -3.69 13.69 14.52
N GLY A 103 -3.42 14.79 15.23
CA GLY A 103 -2.24 15.02 16.08
C GLY A 103 -2.49 14.65 17.54
#